data_AF-A0A8S0R4P0-F1
#
_entry.id   AF-A0A8S0R4P0-F1
#
_cell.length_a   1.000
_cell.length_b   1.000
_cell.length_c   1.000
_cell.angle_alpha   90.00
_cell.angle_beta   90.00
_cell.angle_gamma   90.00
#
_symmetry.space_group_name_H-M   'P 1'
#
loop_
_entity.id
_entity.type
_entity.pdbx_description
1 polymer ?
#
loop_
_entity_poly.entity_id
_entity_poly.type
_entity_poly.pdbx_seq_one_letter_code
_entity_poly.pdbx_strand_id
1 'polypeptide(L)'
;MQTASLILCNNYTPVLNYTSFKPVTSFDFNLKHQVLLRGRPNGVACCIGNTKKCSIVTSAPSGIRRLDNGLYNRDNTCQKFTSTTMAATGGGGSSVSELDDNVRKILQAVLWVAEAVYVFWLFLLPYAPGDPVWAITSETINSLIGLSLNFFLILPLINSVGIHLMEAPVIHPMSEGLFNFVIGWTFMFAPLLFTDRKRDRYTGSLDILWGFQMFLTNTFLIPYMAIRLNEADPKSTPRKTSQLGIIMTKGAAVVGLIGGLVCLLSTLWALYGRGDNDFGDLRERWEFLLSYLGSERLAYAFIWDICLYIIFQPWLVGDNLQNIQKDKIDIVNYLRFVPVVGLVAYCLCLNLEEEV
;
A
#
# COMPACT_ATOMS: atom_id res chain seq x y z
N MET A 1 12.41 47.00 -3.91
CA MET A 1 12.30 48.31 -3.24
C MET A 1 11.11 49.05 -3.85
N GLN A 2 9.97 48.98 -3.18
CA GLN A 2 8.93 49.99 -3.28
C GLN A 2 8.77 50.53 -1.87
N THR A 3 9.26 51.75 -1.68
CA THR A 3 9.18 52.54 -0.46
C THR A 3 7.79 53.17 -0.41
N ALA A 4 7.02 52.89 0.63
CA ALA A 4 5.76 53.57 0.89
C ALA A 4 5.83 54.25 2.26
N SER A 5 5.80 55.58 2.22
CA SER A 5 5.80 56.47 3.39
C SER A 5 4.35 56.64 3.88
N LEU A 6 4.11 56.39 5.16
CA LEU A 6 2.82 56.59 5.83
C LEU A 6 2.74 58.02 6.40
N ILE A 7 1.77 58.80 5.95
CA ILE A 7 1.37 60.07 6.54
C ILE A 7 0.16 59.80 7.45
N LEU A 8 0.30 60.11 8.73
CA LEU A 8 -0.75 60.05 9.75
C LEU A 8 -1.48 61.40 9.79
N CYS A 9 -2.78 61.40 9.49
CA CYS A 9 -3.69 62.49 9.88
C CYS A 9 -4.72 61.96 10.85
N ASN A 10 -4.85 62.65 11.98
CA ASN A 10 -5.69 62.30 13.12
C ASN A 10 -6.91 63.24 13.20
N ASN A 11 -7.95 62.77 13.90
CA ASN A 11 -9.14 63.46 14.42
C ASN A 11 -10.34 63.62 13.48
N TYR A 12 -11.44 62.92 13.80
CA TYR A 12 -12.72 63.50 14.28
C TYR A 12 -13.74 62.34 14.52
N THR A 13 -14.26 62.24 15.73
CA THR A 13 -15.59 61.66 16.07
C THR A 13 -16.50 62.86 16.42
N PRO A 14 -17.87 62.82 16.37
CA PRO A 14 -18.68 61.77 17.01
C PRO A 14 -20.11 61.51 16.45
N VAL A 15 -20.82 60.64 17.19
CA VAL A 15 -22.27 60.64 17.54
C VAL A 15 -23.15 59.50 17.01
N LEU A 16 -23.74 58.82 18.00
CA LEU A 16 -24.73 57.75 18.03
C LEU A 16 -26.11 58.11 17.46
N ASN A 17 -26.87 57.09 17.03
CA ASN A 17 -28.31 57.09 17.21
C ASN A 17 -28.84 55.66 17.49
N TYR A 18 -29.62 55.52 18.56
CA TYR A 18 -30.25 54.28 19.06
C TYR A 18 -31.74 54.57 19.28
N THR A 19 -32.63 53.72 18.78
CA THR A 19 -34.03 53.51 19.24
C THR A 19 -34.43 52.09 18.73
N SER A 20 -35.16 51.19 19.41
CA SER A 20 -35.86 51.12 20.70
C SER A 20 -36.12 49.64 21.09
N PHE A 21 -36.44 49.43 22.39
CA PHE A 21 -36.66 48.24 23.27
C PHE A 21 -37.91 47.36 22.94
N LYS A 22 -37.90 45.99 23.04
CA LYS A 22 -38.16 44.97 24.16
C LYS A 22 -39.66 44.75 24.55
N PRO A 23 -40.14 43.62 25.18
CA PRO A 23 -39.45 42.54 25.94
C PRO A 23 -39.88 41.06 25.64
N VAL A 24 -39.01 40.03 25.77
CA VAL A 24 -38.74 39.08 26.90
C VAL A 24 -39.90 38.17 27.35
N THR A 25 -39.75 36.86 27.11
CA THR A 25 -39.92 35.81 28.14
C THR A 25 -38.77 34.81 28.01
N SER A 26 -38.22 34.45 29.17
CA SER A 26 -36.93 33.81 29.45
C SER A 26 -37.07 32.32 29.72
N PHE A 27 -36.04 31.54 29.34
CA PHE A 27 -35.30 30.53 30.12
C PHE A 27 -34.26 29.93 29.14
N ASP A 28 -33.01 30.42 29.08
CA ASP A 28 -31.81 29.97 29.85
C ASP A 28 -31.61 28.43 29.82
N PHE A 29 -30.51 27.85 29.32
CA PHE A 29 -29.09 28.19 29.50
C PHE A 29 -28.20 27.70 28.33
N ASN A 30 -27.17 28.50 28.00
CA ASN A 30 -25.92 28.22 27.25
C ASN A 30 -25.89 28.10 25.70
N LEU A 31 -25.96 29.29 25.08
CA LEU A 31 -25.02 29.87 24.08
C LEU A 31 -23.66 29.13 23.90
N LYS A 32 -22.97 29.13 22.73
CA LYS A 32 -23.24 29.69 21.40
C LYS A 32 -22.20 29.12 20.40
N HIS A 33 -22.65 28.92 19.17
CA HIS A 33 -21.85 28.77 17.96
C HIS A 33 -20.86 29.93 17.71
N GLN A 34 -19.74 29.64 17.04
CA GLN A 34 -19.28 30.48 15.91
C GLN A 34 -18.49 29.69 14.86
N VAL A 35 -18.54 30.25 13.65
CA VAL A 35 -18.34 29.68 12.31
C VAL A 35 -16.86 29.75 11.85
N LEU A 36 -16.49 28.83 10.95
CA LEU A 36 -15.35 28.75 10.00
C LEU A 36 -14.86 30.14 9.45
N LEU A 37 -13.65 30.38 8.93
CA LEU A 37 -12.40 29.65 8.59
C LEU A 37 -11.33 30.72 8.23
N ARG A 38 -10.08 30.64 8.73
CA ARG A 38 -8.81 30.81 7.97
C ARG A 38 -7.57 30.86 8.88
N GLY A 39 -6.54 30.09 8.52
CA GLY A 39 -5.13 30.41 8.79
C GLY A 39 -4.50 29.79 10.04
N ARG A 40 -3.45 29.00 9.83
CA ARG A 40 -2.70 28.15 10.78
C ARG A 40 -1.94 28.92 11.89
N PRO A 41 -1.48 28.20 12.94
CA PRO A 41 -1.25 28.69 14.29
C PRO A 41 0.15 29.25 14.47
N ASN A 42 0.31 30.19 15.41
CA ASN A 42 1.37 30.23 16.41
C ASN A 42 1.20 31.50 17.26
N GLY A 43 0.90 31.32 18.55
CA GLY A 43 0.97 32.38 19.56
C GLY A 43 -0.38 32.86 20.09
N VAL A 44 -0.83 32.26 21.19
CA VAL A 44 -1.87 32.84 22.06
C VAL A 44 -1.14 33.76 23.05
N ALA A 45 -1.31 35.07 22.90
CA ALA A 45 -0.94 36.04 23.93
C ALA A 45 -2.22 36.48 24.64
N CYS A 46 -2.35 36.12 25.92
CA CYS A 46 -3.40 36.62 26.79
C CYS A 46 -2.87 37.88 27.50
N CYS A 47 -3.40 39.05 27.15
CA CYS A 47 -3.12 40.28 27.88
C CYS A 47 -4.27 40.54 28.87
N ILE A 48 -4.02 40.27 30.15
CA ILE A 48 -4.79 40.85 31.25
C ILE A 48 -3.97 42.00 31.83
N GLY A 49 -4.65 43.11 32.10
CA GLY A 49 -4.06 44.44 32.23
C GLY A 49 -3.13 44.68 33.41
N ASN A 50 -2.43 45.81 33.28
CA ASN A 50 -1.80 46.62 34.31
C ASN A 50 -1.00 45.87 35.38
N THR A 51 0.29 45.65 35.12
CA THR A 51 1.38 46.21 35.95
C THR A 51 2.75 45.88 35.35
N LYS A 52 3.72 46.73 35.70
CA LYS A 52 5.08 46.81 35.18
C LYS A 52 5.89 45.53 35.50
N LYS A 53 6.68 45.10 34.51
CA LYS A 53 7.69 44.01 34.55
C LYS A 53 7.12 42.60 34.69
N CYS A 54 7.22 41.81 33.61
CA CYS A 54 7.52 40.38 33.76
C CYS A 54 8.31 39.88 32.54
N SER A 55 9.42 39.22 32.87
CA SER A 55 10.45 38.63 32.02
C SER A 55 9.97 37.37 31.32
N ILE A 56 10.35 37.20 30.05
CA ILE A 56 10.26 35.92 29.34
C ILE A 56 11.40 35.04 29.85
N VAL A 57 11.05 33.98 30.59
CA VAL A 57 11.96 32.89 30.94
C VAL A 57 11.69 31.76 29.94
N THR A 58 12.50 31.67 28.89
CA THR A 58 12.65 30.42 28.15
C THR A 58 13.70 29.58 28.86
N SER A 59 13.27 28.51 29.50
CA SER A 59 14.16 27.49 30.06
C SER A 59 14.84 26.72 28.93
N ALA A 60 16.02 27.19 28.52
CA ALA A 60 17.07 26.34 27.95
C ALA A 60 18.13 26.12 29.04
N PRO A 61 18.56 24.88 29.34
CA PRO A 61 19.65 24.66 30.26
C PRO A 61 20.99 25.00 29.58
N SER A 62 21.74 25.87 30.27
CA SER A 62 23.20 25.93 30.34
C SER A 62 24.02 26.33 29.08
N GLY A 63 24.61 27.53 29.14
CA GLY A 63 25.77 27.89 28.31
C GLY A 63 26.01 29.39 28.11
N ILE A 64 26.29 30.12 29.19
CA ILE A 64 26.56 31.57 29.22
C ILE A 64 27.82 31.95 28.42
N ARG A 65 27.73 32.96 27.54
CA ARG A 65 28.75 34.01 27.41
C ARG A 65 28.12 35.36 27.03
N ARG A 66 28.40 36.34 27.90
CA ARG A 66 28.06 37.77 27.81
C ARG A 66 28.58 38.40 26.52
N LEU A 67 27.86 39.39 26.01
CA LEU A 67 28.44 40.56 25.35
C LEU A 67 27.54 41.78 25.57
N ASP A 68 28.20 42.87 25.92
CA ASP A 68 27.67 44.10 26.50
C ASP A 68 26.91 44.99 25.51
N ASN A 69 26.00 45.79 26.07
CA ASN A 69 25.41 46.94 25.41
C ASN A 69 26.44 48.08 25.33
N GLY A 70 26.57 48.68 24.15
CA GLY A 70 27.14 50.00 24.01
C GLY A 70 27.41 50.31 22.55
N LEU A 71 26.63 51.23 21.98
CA LEU A 71 27.17 52.40 21.27
C LEU A 71 26.04 53.18 20.61
N TYR A 72 25.71 54.28 21.27
CA TYR A 72 25.29 55.51 20.62
C TYR A 72 26.53 56.05 19.90
N ASN A 73 26.56 56.11 18.57
CA ASN A 73 27.31 57.18 17.92
C ASN A 73 26.85 57.53 16.52
N ARG A 74 27.05 58.81 16.25
CA ARG A 74 26.63 59.66 15.16
C ARG A 74 27.85 59.86 14.24
N ASP A 75 27.55 60.10 12.97
CA ASP A 75 28.42 60.66 11.92
C ASP A 75 29.36 59.75 11.10
N ASN A 76 29.02 59.72 9.80
CA ASN A 76 29.88 59.90 8.63
C ASN A 76 31.10 59.00 8.42
N THR A 77 30.96 57.97 7.57
CA THR A 77 31.80 57.80 6.36
C THR A 77 31.31 56.64 5.49
N CYS A 78 31.36 56.84 4.18
CA CYS A 78 30.94 55.89 3.16
C CYS A 78 32.07 54.89 2.87
N GLN A 79 31.87 53.60 3.15
CA GLN A 79 32.71 52.52 2.62
C GLN A 79 31.83 51.45 1.98
N LYS A 80 32.02 51.28 0.67
CA LYS A 80 31.40 50.23 -0.14
C LYS A 80 32.21 48.95 0.12
N PHE A 81 31.65 48.01 0.88
CA PHE A 81 32.23 46.68 1.07
C PHE A 81 31.30 45.65 0.45
N THR A 82 31.64 45.19 -0.75
CA THR A 82 31.13 43.93 -1.30
C THR A 82 31.71 42.79 -0.48
N SER A 83 30.86 42.04 0.21
CA SER A 83 31.26 40.82 0.91
C SER A 83 30.56 39.62 0.28
N THR A 84 31.34 38.84 -0.45
CA THR A 84 31.03 37.46 -0.83
C THR A 84 30.98 36.64 0.45
N THR A 85 29.84 36.04 0.78
CA THR A 85 29.78 35.01 1.83
C THR A 85 29.52 33.66 1.18
N MET A 86 30.58 32.83 1.19
CA MET A 86 30.53 31.42 0.85
C MET A 86 29.66 30.64 1.85
N ALA A 87 29.20 29.48 1.37
CA ALA A 87 28.34 28.51 2.01
C ALA A 87 28.61 28.24 3.51
N ALA A 88 27.53 28.18 4.28
CA ALA A 88 27.46 27.33 5.47
C ALA A 88 26.66 26.07 5.09
N THR A 89 27.39 25.02 4.75
CA THR A 89 26.90 23.66 4.58
C THR A 89 26.42 23.15 5.95
N GLY A 90 25.11 23.23 6.19
CA GLY A 90 24.47 22.64 7.37
C GLY A 90 24.17 21.16 7.14
N GLY A 91 25.14 20.31 7.48
CA GLY A 91 25.00 18.85 7.49
C GLY A 91 23.98 18.39 8.55
N GLY A 92 22.79 18.01 8.10
CA GLY A 92 21.77 17.34 8.92
C GLY A 92 20.88 16.36 8.14
N GLY A 93 21.10 16.22 6.83
CA GLY A 93 20.31 15.33 5.96
C GLY A 93 20.93 13.96 5.67
N SER A 94 22.21 13.75 5.99
CA SER A 94 22.94 12.52 5.60
C SER A 94 22.49 11.30 6.42
N SER A 95 22.33 11.45 7.73
CA SER A 95 22.10 10.29 8.61
C SER A 95 20.76 9.60 8.39
N VAL A 96 19.68 10.35 8.15
CA VAL A 96 18.34 9.76 7.90
C VAL A 96 18.28 9.09 6.54
N SER A 97 18.82 9.74 5.50
CA SER A 97 18.87 9.15 4.15
C SER A 97 19.75 7.90 4.10
N GLU A 98 20.91 7.93 4.75
CA GLU A 98 21.81 6.77 4.81
C GLU A 98 21.20 5.60 5.60
N LEU A 99 20.46 5.87 6.68
CA LEU A 99 19.74 4.84 7.43
C LEU A 99 18.65 4.18 6.57
N ASP A 100 17.84 4.96 5.86
CA ASP A 100 16.79 4.44 4.98
C ASP A 100 17.37 3.65 3.80
N ASP A 101 18.49 4.11 3.23
CA ASP A 101 19.21 3.40 2.17
C ASP A 101 19.78 2.06 2.65
N ASN A 102 20.32 2.02 3.88
CA ASN A 102 20.83 0.80 4.48
C ASN A 102 19.71 -0.20 4.79
N VAL A 103 18.58 0.27 5.36
CA VAL A 103 17.40 -0.58 5.60
C VAL A 103 16.87 -1.16 4.30
N ARG A 104 16.80 -0.35 3.23
CA ARG A 104 16.39 -0.80 1.89
C ARG A 104 17.29 -1.91 1.36
N LYS A 105 18.62 -1.76 1.46
CA LYS A 105 19.61 -2.76 1.03
C LYS A 105 19.52 -4.04 1.85
N ILE A 106 19.35 -3.93 3.17
CA ILE A 106 19.16 -5.10 4.05
C ILE A 106 17.89 -5.84 3.65
N LEU A 107 16.77 -5.14 3.49
CA LEU A 107 15.49 -5.76 3.10
C LEU A 107 15.58 -6.44 1.74
N GLN A 108 16.25 -5.81 0.79
CA GLN A 108 16.54 -6.39 -0.52
C GLN A 108 17.38 -7.67 -0.40
N ALA A 109 18.45 -7.65 0.40
CA ALA A 109 19.29 -8.82 0.62
C ALA A 109 18.51 -9.96 1.29
N VAL A 110 17.67 -9.64 2.29
CA VAL A 110 16.79 -10.62 2.94
C VAL A 110 15.82 -11.25 1.94
N LEU A 111 15.23 -10.47 1.03
CA LEU A 111 14.33 -11.00 0.02
C LEU A 111 15.05 -11.93 -0.98
N TRP A 112 16.24 -11.55 -1.47
CA TRP A 112 17.03 -12.42 -2.34
C TRP A 112 17.49 -13.71 -1.65
N VAL A 113 17.90 -13.63 -0.39
CA VAL A 113 18.23 -14.82 0.41
C VAL A 113 16.99 -15.67 0.61
N ALA A 114 15.85 -15.07 0.93
CA ALA A 114 14.59 -15.79 1.08
C ALA A 114 14.18 -16.49 -0.22
N GLU A 115 14.34 -15.85 -1.39
CA GLU A 115 14.10 -16.47 -2.69
C GLU A 115 15.05 -17.63 -2.96
N ALA A 116 16.35 -17.44 -2.73
CA ALA A 116 17.34 -18.50 -2.93
C ALA A 116 17.06 -19.71 -2.04
N VAL A 117 16.76 -19.47 -0.75
CA VAL A 117 16.35 -20.50 0.20
C VAL A 117 15.05 -21.17 -0.26
N TYR A 118 14.07 -20.38 -0.69
CA TYR A 118 12.77 -20.87 -1.15
C TYR A 118 12.92 -21.79 -2.37
N VAL A 119 13.61 -21.35 -3.41
CA VAL A 119 13.83 -22.13 -4.64
C VAL A 119 14.65 -23.38 -4.34
N PHE A 120 15.71 -23.25 -3.54
CA PHE A 120 16.56 -24.38 -3.19
C PHE A 120 15.81 -25.42 -2.35
N TRP A 121 15.06 -24.98 -1.33
CA TRP A 121 14.24 -25.84 -0.48
C TRP A 121 13.11 -26.51 -1.25
N LEU A 122 12.35 -25.73 -2.01
CA LEU A 122 11.10 -26.19 -2.60
C LEU A 122 11.29 -26.90 -3.93
N PHE A 123 12.32 -26.62 -4.74
CA PHE A 123 12.48 -27.30 -6.04
C PHE A 123 13.60 -28.33 -6.06
N LEU A 124 14.67 -28.12 -5.30
CA LEU A 124 15.89 -28.94 -5.40
C LEU A 124 16.01 -29.97 -4.28
N LEU A 125 15.67 -29.60 -3.04
CA LEU A 125 15.81 -30.50 -1.90
C LEU A 125 14.65 -31.51 -1.78
N PRO A 126 14.96 -32.76 -1.34
CA PRO A 126 13.95 -33.79 -1.07
C PRO A 126 13.30 -33.64 0.31
N TYR A 127 13.58 -32.55 1.05
CA TYR A 127 13.05 -32.33 2.40
C TYR A 127 11.64 -31.72 2.42
N ALA A 128 11.27 -30.99 1.37
CA ALA A 128 9.90 -30.52 1.21
C ALA A 128 8.98 -31.71 0.87
N PRO A 129 7.74 -31.72 1.38
CA PRO A 129 6.72 -32.70 0.99
C PRO A 129 6.62 -32.91 -0.52
N GLY A 130 6.49 -34.17 -0.95
CA GLY A 130 6.37 -34.58 -2.35
C GLY A 130 7.68 -34.63 -3.13
N ASP A 131 7.61 -35.07 -4.39
CA ASP A 131 8.79 -35.30 -5.22
C ASP A 131 9.43 -33.99 -5.70
N PRO A 132 10.77 -33.85 -5.65
CA PRO A 132 11.46 -32.68 -6.20
C PRO A 132 11.30 -32.60 -7.72
N VAL A 133 11.60 -31.43 -8.30
CA VAL A 133 11.37 -31.17 -9.74
C VAL A 133 12.07 -32.20 -10.64
N TRP A 134 13.24 -32.68 -10.23
CA TRP A 134 14.02 -33.65 -10.99
C TRP A 134 13.52 -35.10 -10.86
N ALA A 135 12.59 -35.38 -9.94
CA ALA A 135 12.02 -36.71 -9.70
C ALA A 135 10.49 -36.74 -9.87
N ILE A 136 9.91 -35.76 -10.58
CA ILE A 136 8.47 -35.64 -10.71
C ILE A 136 7.86 -36.87 -11.39
N THR A 137 6.83 -37.44 -10.76
CA THR A 137 6.10 -38.60 -11.30
C THR A 137 5.04 -38.16 -12.30
N SER A 138 4.65 -39.07 -13.21
CA SER A 138 3.57 -38.80 -14.17
C SER A 138 2.21 -38.59 -13.48
N GLU A 139 2.01 -39.14 -12.28
CA GLU A 139 0.79 -38.95 -11.49
C GLU A 139 0.65 -37.50 -11.01
N THR A 140 1.72 -36.89 -10.50
CA THR A 140 1.75 -35.47 -10.11
C THR A 140 1.48 -34.57 -11.32
N ILE A 141 2.04 -34.90 -12.50
CA ILE A 141 1.79 -34.14 -13.74
C ILE A 141 0.31 -34.25 -14.16
N ASN A 142 -0.27 -35.45 -14.13
CA ASN A 142 -1.68 -35.64 -14.49
C ASN A 142 -2.60 -34.90 -13.51
N SER A 143 -2.28 -34.92 -12.22
CA SER A 143 -2.99 -34.12 -11.21
C SER A 143 -2.88 -32.63 -11.49
N LEU A 144 -1.68 -32.12 -11.81
CA LEU A 144 -1.47 -30.71 -12.17
C LEU A 144 -2.26 -30.30 -13.41
N ILE A 145 -2.27 -31.14 -14.46
CA ILE A 145 -3.06 -30.91 -15.67
C ILE A 145 -4.54 -30.92 -15.32
N GLY A 146 -5.01 -31.87 -14.51
CA GLY A 146 -6.41 -31.93 -14.07
C GLY A 146 -6.83 -30.69 -13.30
N LEU A 147 -6.01 -30.22 -12.35
CA LEU A 147 -6.23 -28.96 -11.64
C LEU A 147 -6.27 -27.77 -12.60
N SER A 148 -5.36 -27.74 -13.57
CA SER A 148 -5.28 -26.67 -14.58
C SER A 148 -6.44 -26.70 -15.57
N LEU A 149 -7.03 -27.86 -15.87
CA LEU A 149 -8.25 -27.97 -16.66
C LEU A 149 -9.47 -27.46 -15.89
N ASN A 150 -9.46 -27.59 -14.57
CA ASN A 150 -10.48 -27.05 -13.65
C ASN A 150 -10.17 -25.60 -13.21
N PHE A 151 -9.47 -24.83 -14.06
CA PHE A 151 -9.12 -23.44 -13.82
C PHE A 151 -10.36 -22.55 -13.61
N PHE A 152 -10.29 -21.70 -12.59
CA PHE A 152 -11.36 -20.84 -12.08
C PHE A 152 -12.67 -21.58 -11.76
N LEU A 153 -12.60 -22.90 -11.56
CA LEU A 153 -13.76 -23.78 -11.42
C LEU A 153 -14.76 -23.69 -12.59
N ILE A 154 -14.35 -23.14 -13.74
CA ILE A 154 -15.24 -22.93 -14.89
C ILE A 154 -15.78 -24.27 -15.36
N LEU A 155 -14.90 -25.22 -15.61
CA LEU A 155 -15.29 -26.52 -16.16
C LEU A 155 -16.11 -27.37 -15.17
N PRO A 156 -15.73 -27.50 -13.88
CA PRO A 156 -16.58 -28.17 -12.90
C PRO A 156 -17.98 -27.54 -12.72
N LEU A 157 -18.08 -26.21 -12.76
CA LEU A 157 -19.36 -25.51 -12.62
C LEU A 157 -20.24 -25.63 -13.88
N ILE A 158 -19.65 -25.63 -15.07
CA ILE A 158 -20.38 -25.82 -16.33
C ILE A 158 -20.93 -27.26 -16.41
N ASN A 159 -20.15 -28.24 -15.97
CA ASN A 159 -20.62 -29.63 -15.92
C ASN A 159 -21.69 -29.84 -14.85
N SER A 160 -21.63 -29.14 -13.71
CA SER A 160 -22.68 -29.25 -12.67
C SER A 160 -24.03 -28.68 -13.10
N VAL A 161 -24.05 -27.73 -14.05
CA VAL A 161 -25.29 -27.21 -14.67
C VAL A 161 -25.75 -28.02 -15.89
N GLY A 162 -25.10 -29.15 -16.19
CA GLY A 162 -25.51 -30.10 -17.22
C GLY A 162 -25.00 -29.79 -18.65
N ILE A 163 -24.04 -28.89 -18.80
CA ILE A 163 -23.42 -28.59 -20.11
C ILE A 163 -22.11 -29.39 -20.21
N HIS A 164 -22.15 -30.56 -20.84
CA HIS A 164 -20.98 -31.45 -20.95
C HIS A 164 -20.24 -31.25 -22.27
N LEU A 165 -19.62 -30.08 -22.49
CA LEU A 165 -18.77 -29.86 -23.67
C LEU A 165 -17.44 -30.65 -23.57
N MET A 166 -16.90 -30.73 -22.36
CA MET A 166 -15.72 -31.52 -22.01
C MET A 166 -15.90 -32.02 -20.57
N GLU A 167 -15.55 -33.26 -20.30
CA GLU A 167 -15.74 -33.81 -18.96
C GLU A 167 -14.68 -33.26 -18.00
N ALA A 168 -15.12 -32.64 -16.90
CA ALA A 168 -14.25 -32.07 -15.89
C ALA A 168 -13.50 -33.21 -15.18
N PRO A 169 -12.16 -33.17 -15.12
CA PRO A 169 -11.41 -34.14 -14.32
C PRO A 169 -11.94 -34.19 -12.89
N VAL A 170 -12.19 -35.41 -12.39
CA VAL A 170 -12.71 -35.64 -11.05
C VAL A 170 -11.55 -35.64 -10.07
N ILE A 171 -11.40 -34.54 -9.35
CA ILE A 171 -10.38 -34.29 -8.34
C ILE A 171 -11.08 -33.95 -7.01
N HIS A 172 -10.39 -34.20 -5.90
CA HIS A 172 -10.91 -33.88 -4.58
C HIS A 172 -11.25 -32.37 -4.45
N PRO A 173 -12.47 -31.99 -4.00
CA PRO A 173 -12.91 -30.59 -3.97
C PRO A 173 -11.98 -29.65 -3.19
N MET A 174 -11.35 -30.15 -2.13
CA MET A 174 -10.39 -29.37 -1.33
C MET A 174 -9.14 -28.95 -2.11
N SER A 175 -8.58 -29.81 -2.96
CA SER A 175 -7.39 -29.46 -3.75
C SER A 175 -7.73 -28.52 -4.89
N GLU A 176 -8.89 -28.72 -5.54
CA GLU A 176 -9.41 -27.79 -6.55
C GLU A 176 -9.71 -26.41 -5.96
N GLY A 177 -10.33 -26.37 -4.79
CA GLY A 177 -10.63 -25.15 -4.07
C GLY A 177 -9.36 -24.43 -3.62
N LEU A 178 -8.37 -25.14 -3.08
CA LEU A 178 -7.08 -24.54 -2.70
C LEU A 178 -6.38 -23.92 -3.91
N PHE A 179 -6.28 -24.67 -5.02
CA PHE A 179 -5.67 -24.19 -6.25
C PHE A 179 -6.35 -22.92 -6.77
N ASN A 180 -7.66 -22.99 -6.99
CA ASN A 180 -8.42 -21.87 -7.55
C ASN A 180 -8.46 -20.67 -6.60
N PHE A 181 -8.41 -20.89 -5.29
CA PHE A 181 -8.29 -19.82 -4.30
C PHE A 181 -6.97 -19.05 -4.46
N VAL A 182 -5.85 -19.76 -4.57
CA VAL A 182 -4.52 -19.14 -4.76
C VAL A 182 -4.47 -18.41 -6.09
N ILE A 183 -4.88 -19.04 -7.19
CA ILE A 183 -4.88 -18.42 -8.52
C ILE A 183 -5.82 -17.21 -8.58
N GLY A 184 -7.01 -17.28 -7.97
CA GLY A 184 -7.93 -16.13 -7.86
C GLY A 184 -7.28 -14.95 -7.13
N TRP A 185 -6.52 -15.24 -6.07
CA TRP A 185 -5.73 -14.24 -5.35
C TRP A 185 -4.63 -13.66 -6.26
N THR A 186 -3.84 -14.50 -6.91
CA THR A 186 -2.79 -14.13 -7.86
C THR A 186 -3.31 -13.23 -8.99
N PHE A 187 -4.48 -13.56 -9.51
CA PHE A 187 -5.12 -12.80 -10.59
C PHE A 187 -5.34 -11.33 -10.20
N MET A 188 -5.73 -11.07 -8.95
CA MET A 188 -5.92 -9.71 -8.44
C MET A 188 -4.61 -8.94 -8.20
N PHE A 189 -3.46 -9.60 -8.15
CA PHE A 189 -2.19 -8.90 -8.11
C PHE A 189 -1.86 -8.21 -9.44
N ALA A 190 -2.48 -8.58 -10.56
CA ALA A 190 -2.22 -7.94 -11.86
C ALA A 190 -2.40 -6.41 -11.82
N PRO A 191 -3.60 -5.88 -11.49
CA PRO A 191 -3.80 -4.43 -11.43
C PRO A 191 -2.84 -3.77 -10.44
N LEU A 192 -2.57 -4.39 -9.29
CA LEU A 192 -1.64 -3.86 -8.28
C LEU A 192 -0.18 -3.78 -8.76
N LEU A 193 0.30 -4.79 -9.48
CA LEU A 193 1.65 -4.79 -10.07
C LEU A 193 1.75 -3.73 -11.18
N PHE A 194 0.72 -3.63 -12.02
CA PHE A 194 0.70 -2.64 -13.10
C PHE A 194 0.56 -1.21 -12.59
N THR A 195 -0.09 -0.96 -11.45
CA THR A 195 -0.17 0.38 -10.85
C THR A 195 0.93 0.67 -9.83
N ASP A 196 1.88 -0.24 -9.62
CA ASP A 196 2.92 -0.03 -8.62
C ASP A 196 3.80 1.18 -8.98
N ARG A 197 3.94 2.14 -8.05
CA ARG A 197 4.78 3.33 -8.22
C ARG A 197 6.25 2.98 -8.47
N LYS A 198 6.70 1.84 -7.96
CA LYS A 198 8.08 1.36 -8.11
C LYS A 198 8.24 0.40 -9.30
N ARG A 199 7.21 0.23 -10.13
CA ARG A 199 7.20 -0.72 -11.26
C ARG A 199 8.32 -0.49 -12.27
N ASP A 200 8.70 0.77 -12.51
CA ASP A 200 9.68 1.14 -13.53
C ASP A 200 11.11 0.70 -13.17
N ARG A 201 11.35 0.27 -11.92
CA ARG A 201 12.61 -0.34 -11.47
C ARG A 201 12.77 -1.76 -11.97
N TYR A 202 11.68 -2.39 -12.40
CA TYR A 202 11.68 -3.70 -13.01
C TYR A 202 11.92 -3.57 -14.52
N THR A 203 13.09 -4.02 -14.98
CA THR A 203 13.53 -3.89 -16.37
C THR A 203 12.88 -4.91 -17.31
N GLY A 204 12.37 -6.02 -16.77
CA GLY A 204 11.64 -7.05 -17.52
C GLY A 204 10.23 -6.60 -17.94
N SER A 205 9.51 -7.48 -18.63
CA SER A 205 8.09 -7.26 -18.91
C SER A 205 7.24 -7.69 -17.71
N LEU A 206 6.43 -6.77 -17.19
CA LEU A 206 5.47 -7.09 -16.13
C LEU A 206 4.41 -8.09 -16.60
N ASP A 207 4.09 -8.11 -17.91
CA ASP A 207 3.16 -9.09 -18.48
C ASP A 207 3.72 -10.50 -18.36
N ILE A 208 5.02 -10.65 -18.62
CA ILE A 208 5.72 -11.93 -18.52
C ILE A 208 5.85 -12.34 -17.06
N LEU A 209 6.20 -11.41 -16.18
CA LEU A 209 6.27 -11.66 -14.74
C LEU A 209 4.92 -12.13 -14.20
N TRP A 210 3.85 -11.42 -14.51
CA TRP A 210 2.50 -11.78 -14.08
C TRP A 210 2.02 -13.08 -14.74
N GLY A 211 2.34 -13.31 -16.01
CA GLY A 211 2.03 -14.57 -16.70
C GLY A 211 2.70 -15.77 -16.01
N PHE A 212 3.98 -15.66 -15.65
CA PHE A 212 4.67 -16.70 -14.89
C PHE A 212 4.19 -16.79 -13.44
N GLN A 213 3.82 -15.66 -12.83
CA GLN A 213 3.18 -15.62 -11.51
C GLN A 213 1.89 -16.46 -11.50
N MET A 214 1.10 -16.48 -12.58
CA MET A 214 -0.11 -17.33 -12.63
C MET A 214 0.19 -18.84 -12.60
N PHE A 215 1.43 -19.27 -12.84
CA PHE A 215 1.85 -20.69 -12.79
C PHE A 215 2.73 -21.03 -11.59
N LEU A 216 3.68 -20.16 -11.24
CA LEU A 216 4.68 -20.34 -10.18
C LEU A 216 4.72 -19.14 -9.23
N THR A 217 3.58 -18.50 -9.04
CA THR A 217 3.19 -17.61 -7.94
C THR A 217 4.34 -17.12 -7.03
N ASN A 218 4.75 -17.87 -6.01
CA ASN A 218 5.81 -17.52 -5.05
C ASN A 218 7.17 -17.16 -5.67
N THR A 219 7.54 -17.81 -6.77
CA THR A 219 8.88 -17.74 -7.36
C THR A 219 9.14 -16.39 -8.01
N PHE A 220 8.09 -15.71 -8.46
CA PHE A 220 8.22 -14.44 -9.19
C PHE A 220 7.88 -13.21 -8.35
N LEU A 221 7.11 -13.37 -7.26
CA LEU A 221 6.72 -12.24 -6.40
C LEU A 221 7.86 -11.77 -5.48
N ILE A 222 8.64 -12.69 -4.92
CA ILE A 222 9.79 -12.34 -4.06
C ILE A 222 10.83 -11.53 -4.84
N PRO A 223 11.32 -11.97 -6.02
CA PRO A 223 12.27 -11.18 -6.81
C PRO A 223 11.68 -9.84 -7.25
N TYR A 224 10.37 -9.78 -7.56
CA TYR A 224 9.72 -8.49 -7.83
C TYR A 224 9.87 -7.52 -6.64
N MET A 225 9.58 -8.01 -5.42
CA MET A 225 9.72 -7.22 -4.19
C MET A 225 11.17 -6.83 -3.92
N ALA A 226 12.15 -7.64 -4.31
CA ALA A 226 13.57 -7.31 -4.18
C ALA A 226 14.02 -6.26 -5.22
N ILE A 227 13.58 -6.39 -6.47
CA ILE A 227 13.95 -5.50 -7.58
C ILE A 227 13.31 -4.12 -7.41
N ARG A 228 12.06 -4.04 -6.93
CA ARG A 228 11.41 -2.74 -6.68
C ARG A 228 12.11 -1.92 -5.59
N LEU A 229 12.99 -2.53 -4.79
CA LEU A 229 13.85 -1.82 -3.82
C LEU A 229 15.14 -1.25 -4.43
N ASN A 230 15.42 -1.49 -5.71
CA ASN A 230 16.54 -0.84 -6.39
C ASN A 230 16.42 0.69 -6.39
N GLU A 231 17.55 1.37 -6.57
CA GLU A 231 17.56 2.80 -6.81
C GLU A 231 16.88 3.11 -8.15
N ALA A 232 16.16 4.23 -8.20
CA ALA A 232 15.56 4.67 -9.44
C ALA A 232 16.68 5.12 -10.38
N ASP A 233 16.69 4.62 -11.61
CA ASP A 233 17.64 5.09 -12.62
C ASP A 233 17.27 6.53 -13.00
N PRO A 234 18.15 7.53 -12.77
CA PRO A 234 17.88 8.92 -13.11
C PRO A 234 17.68 9.15 -14.61
N LYS A 235 18.02 8.18 -15.47
CA LYS A 235 17.81 8.21 -16.92
C LYS A 235 16.58 7.41 -17.37
N SER A 236 15.88 6.74 -16.46
CA SER A 236 14.68 5.98 -16.83
C SER A 236 13.55 6.95 -17.20
N THR A 237 13.04 6.80 -18.43
CA THR A 237 11.79 7.44 -18.83
C THR A 237 10.63 6.58 -18.32
N PRO A 238 9.49 7.18 -17.94
CA PRO A 238 8.30 6.43 -17.53
C PRO A 238 7.97 5.40 -18.59
N ARG A 239 7.94 4.12 -18.22
CA ARG A 239 7.78 3.07 -19.21
C ARG A 239 6.32 3.02 -19.64
N LYS A 240 6.09 3.05 -20.95
CA LYS A 240 4.73 2.93 -21.50
C LYS A 240 4.11 1.63 -21.01
N THR A 241 2.93 1.73 -20.41
CA THR A 241 2.14 0.58 -19.98
C THR A 241 1.81 -0.33 -21.16
N SER A 242 1.94 -1.64 -20.96
CA SER A 242 1.58 -2.64 -21.95
C SER A 242 0.07 -2.63 -22.22
N GLN A 243 -0.37 -3.20 -23.36
CA GLN A 243 -1.80 -3.31 -23.64
C GLN A 243 -2.53 -4.13 -22.57
N LEU A 244 -1.91 -5.22 -22.10
CA LEU A 244 -2.43 -6.03 -21.01
C LEU A 244 -2.53 -5.22 -19.72
N GLY A 245 -1.49 -4.46 -19.37
CA GLY A 245 -1.50 -3.57 -18.21
C GLY A 245 -2.59 -2.51 -18.29
N ILE A 246 -2.83 -1.91 -19.46
CA ILE A 246 -3.91 -0.94 -19.66
C ILE A 246 -5.29 -1.60 -19.45
N ILE A 247 -5.50 -2.81 -19.97
CA ILE A 247 -6.76 -3.53 -19.81
C ILE A 247 -6.98 -3.90 -18.33
N MET A 248 -5.95 -4.43 -17.68
CA MET A 248 -6.04 -4.89 -16.29
C MET A 248 -6.20 -3.74 -15.30
N THR A 249 -5.61 -2.57 -15.58
CA THR A 249 -5.77 -1.38 -14.73
C THR A 249 -7.11 -0.69 -14.98
N LYS A 250 -7.52 -0.45 -16.23
CA LYS A 250 -8.83 0.15 -16.53
C LYS A 250 -9.99 -0.76 -16.10
N GLY A 251 -9.79 -2.07 -16.20
CA GLY A 251 -10.72 -3.10 -15.74
C GLY A 251 -10.47 -3.54 -14.30
N ALA A 252 -9.69 -2.82 -13.49
CA ALA A 252 -9.28 -3.28 -12.16
C ALA A 252 -10.47 -3.70 -11.30
N ALA A 253 -11.56 -2.92 -11.29
CA ALA A 253 -12.77 -3.27 -10.56
C ALA A 253 -13.34 -4.64 -10.98
N VAL A 254 -13.38 -4.92 -12.29
CA VAL A 254 -13.85 -6.21 -12.83
C VAL A 254 -12.88 -7.34 -12.45
N VAL A 255 -11.57 -7.10 -12.57
CA VAL A 255 -10.52 -8.07 -12.18
C VAL A 255 -10.63 -8.41 -10.69
N GLY A 256 -10.80 -7.40 -9.84
CA GLY A 256 -11.00 -7.55 -8.40
C GLY A 256 -12.27 -8.33 -8.05
N LEU A 257 -13.39 -8.02 -8.72
CA LEU A 257 -14.65 -8.73 -8.51
C LEU A 257 -14.57 -10.19 -8.96
N ILE A 258 -13.99 -10.46 -10.14
CA ILE A 258 -13.82 -11.83 -10.65
C ILE A 258 -12.89 -12.62 -9.73
N GLY A 259 -11.71 -12.07 -9.39
CA GLY A 259 -10.76 -12.76 -8.52
C GLY A 259 -11.33 -13.01 -7.13
N GLY A 260 -12.01 -12.02 -6.53
CA GLY A 260 -12.68 -12.16 -5.25
C GLY A 260 -13.82 -13.19 -5.28
N LEU A 261 -14.61 -13.21 -6.37
CA LEU A 261 -15.66 -14.20 -6.58
C LEU A 261 -15.08 -15.61 -6.75
N VAL A 262 -14.00 -15.76 -7.51
CA VAL A 262 -13.29 -17.04 -7.67
C VAL A 262 -12.78 -17.52 -6.32
N CYS A 263 -12.15 -16.68 -5.50
CA CYS A 263 -11.72 -17.06 -4.16
C CYS A 263 -12.90 -17.52 -3.28
N LEU A 264 -14.01 -16.78 -3.30
CA LEU A 264 -15.22 -17.13 -2.55
C LEU A 264 -15.81 -18.47 -3.01
N LEU A 265 -16.01 -18.63 -4.32
CA LEU A 265 -16.52 -19.86 -4.93
C LEU A 265 -15.57 -21.03 -4.66
N SER A 266 -14.26 -20.80 -4.63
CA SER A 266 -13.26 -21.83 -4.33
C SER A 266 -13.33 -22.30 -2.88
N THR A 267 -13.54 -21.38 -1.94
CA THR A 267 -13.81 -21.76 -0.54
C THR A 267 -15.11 -22.55 -0.42
N LEU A 268 -16.18 -22.11 -1.08
CA LEU A 268 -17.46 -22.82 -1.07
C LEU A 268 -17.34 -24.20 -1.74
N TRP A 269 -16.59 -24.30 -2.83
CA TRP A 269 -16.35 -25.55 -3.56
C TRP A 269 -15.52 -26.53 -2.73
N ALA A 270 -14.49 -26.06 -2.01
CA ALA A 270 -13.74 -26.90 -1.09
C ALA A 270 -14.66 -27.56 -0.04
N LEU A 271 -15.60 -26.79 0.51
CA LEU A 271 -16.48 -27.23 1.59
C LEU A 271 -17.68 -28.07 1.11
N TYR A 272 -18.31 -27.69 0.00
CA TYR A 272 -19.59 -28.26 -0.46
C TYR A 272 -19.55 -28.81 -1.89
N GLY A 273 -18.47 -28.59 -2.63
CA GLY A 273 -18.32 -29.07 -3.99
C GLY A 273 -18.43 -30.58 -4.07
N ARG A 274 -19.05 -31.06 -5.14
CA ARG A 274 -19.22 -32.48 -5.49
C ARG A 274 -19.76 -33.33 -4.33
N GLY A 275 -20.79 -32.85 -3.63
CA GLY A 275 -21.48 -33.61 -2.57
C GLY A 275 -22.03 -34.97 -3.04
N ASP A 276 -22.29 -35.12 -4.35
CA ASP A 276 -22.86 -36.33 -4.93
C ASP A 276 -21.85 -37.47 -5.17
N ASN A 277 -20.55 -37.20 -5.04
CA ASN A 277 -19.46 -38.13 -5.39
C ASN A 277 -18.77 -38.75 -4.16
N ASP A 278 -19.42 -38.76 -2.99
CA ASP A 278 -18.94 -39.42 -1.77
C ASP A 278 -17.53 -38.98 -1.30
N PHE A 279 -17.19 -37.70 -1.48
CA PHE A 279 -15.93 -37.11 -1.01
C PHE A 279 -15.86 -36.87 0.51
N GLY A 280 -16.72 -37.54 1.27
CA GLY A 280 -16.73 -37.46 2.71
C GLY A 280 -17.28 -36.17 3.31
N ASP A 281 -17.50 -36.23 4.63
CA ASP A 281 -17.91 -35.11 5.45
C ASP A 281 -16.79 -34.06 5.62
N LEU A 282 -17.12 -32.88 6.15
CA LEU A 282 -16.16 -31.78 6.38
C LEU A 282 -14.91 -32.21 7.14
N ARG A 283 -15.02 -33.18 8.05
CA ARG A 283 -13.89 -33.73 8.79
C ARG A 283 -12.95 -34.53 7.89
N GLU A 284 -13.48 -35.42 7.06
CA GLU A 284 -12.69 -36.25 6.14
C GLU A 284 -12.01 -35.38 5.09
N ARG A 285 -12.69 -34.32 4.63
CA ARG A 285 -12.12 -33.30 3.75
C ARG A 285 -10.95 -32.54 4.39
N TRP A 286 -11.05 -32.23 5.69
CA TRP A 286 -9.97 -31.60 6.43
C TRP A 286 -8.77 -32.53 6.62
N GLU A 287 -9.03 -33.79 6.97
CA GLU A 287 -7.99 -34.83 7.07
C GLU A 287 -7.29 -35.07 5.73
N PHE A 288 -8.06 -35.11 4.62
CA PHE A 288 -7.52 -35.13 3.27
C PHE A 288 -6.64 -33.92 2.99
N LEU A 289 -7.09 -32.69 3.32
CA LEU A 289 -6.29 -31.48 3.09
C LEU A 289 -4.95 -31.56 3.83
N LEU A 290 -4.94 -31.95 5.10
CA LEU A 290 -3.70 -32.09 5.87
C LEU A 290 -2.77 -33.16 5.27
N SER A 291 -3.33 -34.29 4.83
CA SER A 291 -2.57 -35.32 4.12
C SER A 291 -2.01 -34.80 2.81
N TYR A 292 -2.82 -34.10 2.01
CA TYR A 292 -2.45 -33.50 0.72
C TYR A 292 -1.31 -32.49 0.87
N LEU A 293 -1.38 -31.60 1.86
CA LEU A 293 -0.32 -30.63 2.16
C LEU A 293 1.00 -31.27 2.58
N GLY A 294 0.94 -32.44 3.22
CA GLY A 294 2.11 -33.20 3.69
C GLY A 294 2.66 -34.22 2.70
N SER A 295 1.96 -34.46 1.58
CA SER A 295 2.33 -35.46 0.57
C SER A 295 2.67 -34.82 -0.77
N GLU A 296 2.01 -33.72 -1.14
CA GLU A 296 2.14 -33.11 -2.47
C GLU A 296 2.90 -31.79 -2.43
N ARG A 297 3.94 -31.69 -3.25
CA ARG A 297 4.82 -30.50 -3.32
C ARG A 297 4.08 -29.27 -3.82
N LEU A 298 3.16 -29.47 -4.77
CA LEU A 298 2.30 -28.42 -5.31
C LEU A 298 1.42 -27.80 -4.21
N ALA A 299 0.77 -28.65 -3.42
CA ALA A 299 -0.08 -28.24 -2.32
C ALA A 299 0.71 -27.49 -1.24
N TYR A 300 1.90 -28.00 -0.93
CA TYR A 300 2.85 -27.35 -0.01
C TYR A 300 3.29 -25.97 -0.52
N ALA A 301 3.53 -25.80 -1.83
CA ALA A 301 3.86 -24.51 -2.43
C ALA A 301 2.73 -23.48 -2.29
N PHE A 302 1.47 -23.91 -2.44
CA PHE A 302 0.30 -23.04 -2.25
C PHE A 302 0.17 -22.48 -0.83
N ILE A 303 0.61 -23.21 0.20
CA ILE A 303 0.64 -22.66 1.56
C ILE A 303 1.64 -21.52 1.66
N TRP A 304 2.82 -21.68 1.06
CA TRP A 304 3.80 -20.61 0.99
C TRP A 304 3.29 -19.42 0.17
N ASP A 305 2.55 -19.66 -0.91
CA ASP A 305 1.88 -18.58 -1.66
C ASP A 305 0.95 -17.77 -0.77
N ILE A 306 0.07 -18.45 -0.01
CA ILE A 306 -0.85 -17.79 0.92
C ILE A 306 -0.07 -16.97 1.96
N CYS A 307 0.95 -17.54 2.58
CA CYS A 307 1.78 -16.85 3.56
C CYS A 307 2.45 -15.60 2.97
N LEU A 308 3.05 -15.71 1.78
CA LEU A 308 3.69 -14.59 1.10
C LEU A 308 2.67 -13.53 0.68
N TYR A 309 1.48 -13.93 0.24
CA TYR A 309 0.42 -12.99 -0.15
C TYR A 309 -0.10 -12.22 1.04
N ILE A 310 -0.25 -12.84 2.21
CA ILE A 310 -0.62 -12.15 3.46
C ILE A 310 0.40 -11.08 3.84
N ILE A 311 1.68 -11.27 3.52
CA ILE A 311 2.75 -10.31 3.81
C ILE A 311 2.86 -9.23 2.72
N PHE A 312 2.87 -9.63 1.45
CA PHE A 312 3.13 -8.73 0.33
C PHE A 312 1.91 -7.92 -0.09
N GLN A 313 0.69 -8.44 0.09
CA GLN A 313 -0.53 -7.68 -0.16
C GLN A 313 -0.57 -6.35 0.61
N PRO A 314 -0.51 -6.32 1.96
CA PRO A 314 -0.59 -5.07 2.71
C PRO A 314 0.58 -4.14 2.40
N TRP A 315 1.76 -4.69 2.12
CA TRP A 315 2.93 -3.91 1.75
C TRP A 315 2.75 -3.21 0.39
N LEU A 316 2.38 -3.96 -0.66
CA LEU A 316 2.18 -3.42 -2.00
C LEU A 316 1.00 -2.44 -2.06
N VAL A 317 -0.13 -2.78 -1.43
CA VAL A 317 -1.29 -1.87 -1.34
C VAL A 317 -0.92 -0.61 -0.56
N GLY A 318 -0.15 -0.74 0.53
CA GLY A 318 0.31 0.38 1.35
C GLY A 318 1.20 1.37 0.60
N ASP A 319 2.12 0.87 -0.22
CA ASP A 319 3.01 1.70 -1.04
C ASP A 319 2.25 2.43 -2.18
N ASN A 320 1.05 1.96 -2.54
CA ASN A 320 0.25 2.42 -3.67
C ASN A 320 -1.08 3.07 -3.28
N LEU A 321 -1.25 3.50 -2.02
CA LEU A 321 -2.46 4.18 -1.54
C LEU A 321 -2.74 5.51 -2.28
N GLN A 322 -1.74 6.09 -2.94
CA GLN A 322 -1.89 7.32 -3.72
C GLN A 322 -2.77 7.14 -4.96
N ASN A 323 -2.84 5.92 -5.50
CA ASN A 323 -3.64 5.59 -6.68
C ASN A 323 -5.12 5.33 -6.32
N ILE A 324 -5.51 5.53 -5.07
CA ILE A 324 -6.86 5.24 -4.58
C ILE A 324 -7.66 6.54 -4.53
N GLN A 325 -8.96 6.43 -4.75
CA GLN A 325 -9.91 7.53 -4.54
C GLN A 325 -9.72 8.16 -3.14
N LYS A 326 -9.60 9.50 -3.10
CA LYS A 326 -9.22 10.25 -1.89
C LYS A 326 -10.14 10.02 -0.69
N ASP A 327 -11.42 9.74 -0.94
CA ASP A 327 -12.43 9.45 0.08
C ASP A 327 -12.40 8.00 0.60
N LYS A 328 -11.67 7.10 -0.07
CA LYS A 328 -11.59 5.66 0.28
C LYS A 328 -10.23 5.22 0.81
N ILE A 329 -9.23 6.10 0.84
CA ILE A 329 -7.86 5.77 1.28
C ILE A 329 -7.84 5.12 2.66
N ASP A 330 -8.56 5.69 3.64
CA ASP A 330 -8.56 5.19 5.02
C ASP A 330 -9.15 3.76 5.11
N ILE A 331 -10.21 3.50 4.34
CA ILE A 331 -10.87 2.19 4.29
C ILE A 331 -9.92 1.16 3.67
N VAL A 332 -9.29 1.47 2.53
CA VAL A 332 -8.36 0.53 1.89
C VAL A 332 -7.11 0.31 2.73
N ASN A 333 -6.62 1.35 3.42
CA ASN A 333 -5.47 1.23 4.32
C ASN A 333 -5.75 0.30 5.51
N TYR A 334 -6.99 0.23 5.99
CA TYR A 334 -7.41 -0.76 6.99
C TYR A 334 -7.59 -2.14 6.37
N LEU A 335 -8.30 -2.23 5.24
CA LEU A 335 -8.62 -3.51 4.59
C LEU A 335 -7.40 -4.21 3.95
N ARG A 336 -6.29 -3.50 3.68
CA ARG A 336 -5.09 -4.08 3.06
C ARG A 336 -4.53 -5.30 3.80
N PHE A 337 -4.77 -5.40 5.12
CA PHE A 337 -4.33 -6.52 5.96
C PHE A 337 -5.27 -7.73 5.93
N VAL A 338 -6.48 -7.57 5.39
CA VAL A 338 -7.45 -8.66 5.28
C VAL A 338 -7.16 -9.46 4.01
N PRO A 339 -6.80 -10.75 4.11
CA PRO A 339 -6.55 -11.64 2.96
C PRO A 339 -7.63 -11.52 1.89
N VAL A 340 -7.25 -11.41 0.62
CA VAL A 340 -8.15 -11.27 -0.55
C VAL A 340 -8.95 -9.96 -0.56
N VAL A 341 -9.68 -9.66 0.51
CA VAL A 341 -10.55 -8.48 0.65
C VAL A 341 -9.79 -7.17 0.45
N GLY A 342 -8.56 -7.09 0.96
CA GLY A 342 -7.71 -5.91 0.76
C GLY A 342 -7.40 -5.62 -0.70
N LEU A 343 -7.15 -6.66 -1.50
CA LEU A 343 -6.95 -6.52 -2.95
C LEU A 343 -8.24 -6.18 -3.68
N VAL A 344 -9.36 -6.83 -3.31
CA VAL A 344 -10.67 -6.50 -3.90
C VAL A 344 -10.99 -5.02 -3.66
N ALA A 345 -10.81 -4.53 -2.43
CA ALA A 345 -11.02 -3.14 -2.08
C ALA A 345 -10.08 -2.19 -2.84
N TYR A 346 -8.80 -2.54 -2.98
CA TYR A 346 -7.84 -1.80 -3.79
C TYR A 346 -8.29 -1.70 -5.24
N CYS A 347 -8.66 -2.83 -5.85
CA CYS A 347 -9.08 -2.90 -7.25
C CYS A 347 -10.36 -2.12 -7.52
N LEU A 348 -11.32 -2.14 -6.60
CA LEU A 348 -12.58 -1.40 -6.70
C LEU A 348 -12.42 0.11 -6.53
N CYS A 349 -11.48 0.53 -5.68
CA CYS A 349 -11.26 1.95 -5.34
C CYS A 349 -10.11 2.58 -6.13
N LEU A 350 -9.55 1.88 -7.10
CA LEU A 350 -8.46 2.37 -7.93
C LEU A 350 -8.94 3.57 -8.76
N ASN A 351 -8.25 4.70 -8.64
CA ASN A 351 -8.46 5.85 -9.50
C ASN A 351 -7.29 5.98 -10.48
N LEU A 352 -7.58 5.92 -11.77
CA LEU A 352 -6.59 6.11 -12.84
C LEU A 352 -6.63 7.53 -13.43
N GLU A 353 -7.36 8.45 -12.80
CA GLU A 353 -7.37 9.86 -13.17
C GLU A 353 -6.03 10.52 -12.81
N GLU A 354 -5.01 10.34 -13.65
CA GLU A 354 -3.92 11.30 -13.95
C GLU A 354 -2.89 10.70 -14.92
N GLU A 355 -3.33 10.18 -16.08
CA GLU A 355 -2.48 10.07 -17.28
C GLU A 355 -3.32 10.46 -18.51
N VAL A 356 -3.62 11.77 -18.65
CA VAL A 356 -4.06 12.38 -19.92
C VAL A 356 -3.11 13.49 -20.29
#